data_AF-A3AD93-F1
#
_entry.id   AF-A3AD93-F1
#
_cell.length_a   1.000
_cell.length_b   1.000
_cell.length_c   1.000
_cell.angle_alpha   90.00
_cell.angle_beta   90.00
_cell.angle_gamma   90.00
#
_symmetry.space_group_name_H-M   'P 1'
#
loop_
_entity.id
_entity.type
_entity.pdbx_description
1 polymer ?
#
loop_
_entity_poly.entity_id
_entity_poly.type
_entity_poly.pdbx_seq_one_letter_code
_entity_poly.pdbx_strand_id
1 'polypeptide(L)'
;MNDEPIAAYHFDLSGLAFGAMAKDGKDEELRKAGIIDTQFRRVKCKYPADTKITFHIEKASNPNYLALLVKYVAGDGDVVEVEIKEKGSEE
;
A
#
# COMPACT_ATOMS: atom_id res chain seq x y z
N MET A 1 -21.25 -24.57 11.73
CA MET A 1 -19.94 -23.93 11.49
C MET A 1 -19.93 -23.64 10.00
N ASN A 2 -19.72 -22.39 9.59
CA ASN A 2 -19.67 -22.06 8.17
C ASN A 2 -18.29 -22.47 7.65
N ASP A 3 -18.25 -23.62 6.98
CA ASP A 3 -17.07 -24.17 6.30
C ASP A 3 -16.83 -23.46 4.97
N GLU A 4 -16.75 -22.12 4.98
CA GLU A 4 -16.28 -21.42 3.79
C GLU A 4 -14.76 -21.57 3.69
N PRO A 5 -14.25 -22.15 2.57
CA PRO A 5 -12.82 -22.31 2.39
C PRO A 5 -12.15 -20.94 2.36
N ILE A 6 -11.17 -20.73 3.25
CA ILE A 6 -10.34 -19.52 3.25
C ILE A 6 -9.61 -19.46 1.92
N ALA A 7 -9.91 -18.47 1.10
CA ALA A 7 -9.24 -18.25 -0.18
C ALA A 7 -7.73 -18.07 0.04
N ALA A 8 -6.90 -18.63 -0.85
CA ALA A 8 -5.45 -18.49 -0.76
C ALA A 8 -4.99 -17.02 -0.81
N TYR A 9 -5.79 -16.15 -1.42
CA TYR A 9 -5.61 -14.70 -1.43
C TYR A 9 -6.93 -14.01 -1.13
N HIS A 10 -6.91 -13.05 -0.22
CA HIS A 10 -8.08 -12.26 0.17
C HIS A 10 -7.70 -10.78 0.22
N PHE A 11 -8.43 -9.95 -0.54
CA PHE A 11 -8.26 -8.50 -0.57
C PHE A 11 -9.44 -7.83 0.14
N ASP A 12 -9.18 -7.18 1.27
CA ASP A 12 -10.16 -6.31 1.93
C ASP A 12 -10.04 -4.90 1.34
N LEU A 13 -10.83 -4.63 0.31
CA LEU A 13 -10.78 -3.39 -0.44
C LEU A 13 -11.63 -2.32 0.25
N SER A 14 -11.16 -1.07 0.23
CA SER A 14 -12.03 0.05 0.60
C SER A 14 -13.24 0.11 -0.34
N GLY A 15 -14.38 0.64 0.13
CA GLY A 15 -15.59 0.73 -0.69
C GLY A 15 -15.39 1.47 -2.02
N LEU A 16 -14.51 2.47 -2.05
CA LEU A 16 -14.13 3.18 -3.27
C LEU A 16 -13.38 2.27 -4.25
N ALA A 17 -12.39 1.51 -3.77
CA ALA A 17 -11.65 0.57 -4.62
C ALA A 17 -12.52 -0.58 -5.12
N PHE A 18 -13.41 -1.09 -4.27
CA PHE A 18 -14.35 -2.15 -4.64
C PHE A 18 -15.33 -1.69 -5.73
N GLY A 19 -15.95 -0.52 -5.53
CA GLY A 19 -16.88 0.07 -6.49
C GLY A 19 -16.23 0.45 -7.82
N ALA A 20 -14.96 0.85 -7.82
CA ALA A 20 -14.20 1.22 -9.03
C ALA A 20 -13.98 0.06 -10.01
N MET A 21 -14.23 -1.19 -9.60
CA MET A 21 -14.19 -2.35 -10.50
C MET A 21 -15.48 -2.53 -11.33
N ALA A 22 -16.54 -1.79 -11.00
CA ALA A 22 -17.82 -1.90 -11.69
C ALA A 22 -17.80 -1.24 -13.07
N LYS A 23 -18.82 -1.56 -13.88
CA LYS A 23 -19.17 -0.75 -15.04
C LYS A 23 -19.66 0.62 -14.58
N ASP A 24 -19.52 1.63 -15.44
CA ASP A 24 -19.97 3.00 -15.16
C ASP A 24 -21.40 3.04 -14.59
N GLY A 25 -21.56 3.64 -13.42
CA GLY A 25 -22.84 3.78 -12.72
C GLY A 25 -23.36 2.54 -11.97
N LYS A 26 -22.58 1.45 -11.88
CA LYS A 26 -22.95 0.23 -11.15
C LYS A 26 -22.11 -0.05 -9.90
N ASP A 27 -21.42 0.96 -9.40
CA ASP A 27 -20.52 0.85 -8.24
C ASP A 27 -21.27 0.49 -6.94
N GLU A 28 -22.47 1.02 -6.70
CA GLU A 28 -23.31 0.65 -5.54
C GLU A 28 -23.88 -0.77 -5.65
N GLU A 29 -24.24 -1.20 -6.87
CA GLU A 29 -24.71 -2.56 -7.12
C GLU A 29 -23.60 -3.57 -6.83
N LEU A 30 -22.39 -3.29 -7.34
CA LEU A 30 -21.23 -4.14 -7.09
C LEU A 30 -20.89 -4.18 -5.60
N ARG A 31 -20.82 -3.03 -4.91
CA ARG A 31 -20.55 -2.98 -3.46
C ARG A 31 -21.51 -3.83 -2.62
N LYS A 32 -22.78 -3.94 -3.02
CA LYS A 32 -23.78 -4.78 -2.33
C LYS A 32 -23.57 -6.28 -2.51
N ALA A 33 -22.74 -6.71 -3.48
CA ALA A 33 -22.39 -8.12 -3.64
C ALA A 33 -21.54 -8.65 -2.46
N GLY A 34 -20.85 -7.76 -1.73
CA GLY A 34 -20.04 -8.12 -0.57
C GLY A 34 -18.74 -8.83 -0.98
N ILE A 35 -18.81 -10.14 -1.23
CA ILE A 35 -17.66 -10.97 -1.61
C ILE A 35 -17.80 -11.38 -3.07
N ILE A 36 -16.74 -11.18 -3.85
CA ILE A 36 -16.67 -11.58 -5.26
C ILE A 36 -15.31 -12.21 -5.57
N ASP A 37 -15.28 -13.13 -6.53
CA ASP A 37 -14.02 -13.62 -7.09
C ASP A 37 -13.40 -12.56 -8.01
N THR A 38 -12.08 -12.38 -7.90
CA THR A 38 -11.35 -11.37 -8.68
C THR A 38 -10.05 -11.92 -9.23
N GLN A 39 -9.56 -11.29 -10.29
CA GLN A 39 -8.22 -11.51 -10.82
C GLN A 39 -7.32 -10.35 -10.41
N PHE A 40 -6.09 -10.65 -10.02
CA PHE A 40 -5.12 -9.64 -9.64
C PHE A 40 -3.73 -9.96 -10.19
N ARG A 41 -2.91 -8.93 -10.31
CA ARG A 41 -1.47 -9.04 -10.54
C ARG A 41 -0.76 -7.85 -9.91
N ARG A 42 0.45 -8.04 -9.41
CA ARG A 42 1.29 -6.93 -8.95
C ARG A 42 1.68 -6.04 -10.14
N VAL A 43 1.67 -4.73 -9.94
CA VAL A 43 2.03 -3.73 -10.97
C VAL A 43 2.93 -2.66 -10.36
N LYS A 44 3.72 -1.97 -11.19
CA LYS A 44 4.51 -0.81 -10.74
C LYS A 44 3.59 0.32 -10.31
N CYS A 45 3.87 0.92 -9.15
CA CYS A 45 3.11 2.07 -8.65
C CYS A 45 3.28 3.29 -9.59
N LYS A 46 2.17 3.97 -9.89
CA LYS A 46 2.13 5.24 -10.62
C LYS A 46 1.62 6.34 -9.70
N TYR A 47 2.52 7.24 -9.30
CA TYR A 47 2.18 8.43 -8.53
C TYR A 47 2.01 9.66 -9.45
N PRO A 48 1.36 10.75 -8.99
CA PRO A 48 1.38 12.04 -9.68
C PRO A 48 2.80 12.51 -9.99
N ALA A 49 2.97 13.27 -11.07
CA ALA A 49 4.29 13.57 -11.65
C ALA A 49 5.25 14.33 -10.71
N ASP A 50 4.70 15.10 -9.78
CA ASP A 50 5.41 15.90 -8.79
C ASP A 50 5.63 15.17 -7.45
N THR A 51 5.12 13.94 -7.31
CA THR A 51 5.28 13.15 -6.08
C THR A 51 6.71 12.62 -5.98
N LYS A 52 7.38 12.97 -4.88
CA LYS A 52 8.74 12.51 -4.55
C LYS A 52 8.71 11.51 -3.41
N ILE A 53 9.74 10.66 -3.35
CA ILE A 53 10.02 9.84 -2.17
C ILE A 53 10.09 10.77 -0.96
N THR A 54 9.35 10.42 0.09
CA THR A 54 9.23 11.23 1.30
C THR A 54 9.61 10.40 2.51
N PHE A 55 10.50 10.93 3.33
CA PHE A 55 10.90 10.33 4.60
C PHE A 55 10.09 10.99 5.72
N HIS A 56 9.28 10.21 6.43
CA HIS A 56 8.49 10.69 7.57
C HIS A 56 9.09 10.15 8.86
N ILE A 57 9.45 11.04 9.79
CA ILE A 57 9.97 10.67 11.09
C ILE A 57 8.82 10.35 12.03
N GLU A 58 8.83 9.15 12.61
CA GLU A 58 7.80 8.71 13.53
C GLU A 58 7.90 9.45 14.87
N LYS A 59 6.75 9.71 15.48
CA LYS A 59 6.61 10.57 16.67
C LYS A 59 7.48 10.15 17.87
N ALA A 60 7.76 8.85 18.01
CA ALA A 60 8.54 8.32 19.13
C ALA A 60 10.06 8.43 18.93
N SER A 61 10.53 8.92 17.77
CA SER A 61 11.95 9.15 17.52
C SER A 61 12.53 10.19 18.47
N ASN A 62 13.79 10.03 18.84
CA ASN A 62 14.55 10.91 19.72
C ASN A 62 16.04 10.86 19.33
N PRO A 63 16.94 11.64 19.97
CA PRO A 63 18.34 11.69 19.57
C PRO A 63 19.11 10.35 19.59
N ASN A 64 18.59 9.32 20.28
CA ASN A 64 19.21 8.00 20.39
C ASN A 64 18.37 6.86 19.75
N TYR A 65 17.24 7.17 19.11
CA TYR A 65 16.39 6.19 18.43
C TYR A 65 15.66 6.84 17.26
N LEU A 66 15.76 6.21 16.08
CA LEU A 66 15.12 6.68 14.86
C LEU A 66 14.21 5.60 14.29
N ALA A 67 12.95 5.97 14.04
CA ALA A 67 12.02 5.21 13.22
C ALA A 67 11.46 6.12 12.13
N LEU A 68 11.48 5.64 10.88
CA LEU A 68 11.04 6.43 9.74
C LEU A 68 10.24 5.59 8.74
N LEU A 69 9.30 6.23 8.05
CA LEU A 69 8.59 5.66 6.91
C LEU A 69 9.17 6.23 5.61
N VAL A 70 9.49 5.35 4.66
CA VAL A 70 9.80 5.73 3.28
C VAL A 70 8.52 5.65 2.46
N LYS A 71 7.95 6.80 2.12
CA LYS A 71 6.66 6.91 1.41
C LYS A 71 6.88 7.19 -0.07
N TYR A 72 5.91 6.77 -0.89
CA TYR A 72 5.84 7.05 -2.32
C TYR A 72 7.03 6.51 -3.14
N VAL A 73 7.55 5.34 -2.75
CA VAL A 73 8.55 4.63 -3.55
C VAL A 73 7.87 4.09 -4.80
N ALA A 74 8.18 4.67 -5.95
CA ALA A 74 7.69 4.20 -7.23
C ALA A 74 8.38 2.88 -7.64
N GLY A 75 7.98 2.31 -8.79
CA GLY A 75 8.52 1.02 -9.24
C GLY A 75 7.84 -0.12 -8.48
N ASP A 76 8.64 -1.05 -7.94
CA ASP A 76 8.11 -2.24 -7.27
C ASP A 76 7.43 -1.90 -5.94
N GLY A 77 7.84 -0.80 -5.29
CA GLY A 77 7.17 -0.20 -4.14
C GLY A 77 7.62 -0.72 -2.78
N ASP A 78 8.12 -1.96 -2.69
CA ASP A 78 8.65 -2.51 -1.43
C ASP A 78 10.10 -2.06 -1.21
N VAL A 79 10.42 -1.67 0.01
CA VAL A 79 11.78 -1.35 0.46
C VAL A 79 12.29 -2.52 1.30
N VAL A 80 13.42 -3.11 0.90
CA VAL A 80 14.02 -4.27 1.60
C VAL A 80 15.16 -3.88 2.53
N GLU A 81 15.71 -2.68 2.39
CA GLU A 81 16.86 -2.20 3.14
C GLU A 81 16.87 -0.66 3.22
N VAL A 82 17.28 -0.13 4.37
CA VAL A 82 17.48 1.31 4.60
C VAL A 82 18.70 1.47 5.49
N GLU A 83 19.68 2.23 5.02
CA GLU A 83 20.87 2.62 5.77
C GLU A 83 20.95 4.14 5.89
N ILE A 84 21.62 4.63 6.93
CA ILE A 84 21.85 6.06 7.16
C ILE A 84 23.33 6.31 7.43
N LYS A 85 23.83 7.46 6.99
CA LYS A 85 25.19 7.93 7.27
C LYS A 85 25.14 9.34 7.81
N GLU A 86 25.77 9.56 8.96
CA GLU A 86 25.92 10.89 9.52
C GLU A 86 26.91 11.69 8.67
N LYS A 87 26.60 12.97 8.43
CA LYS A 87 27.47 13.83 7.64
C LYS A 87 28.82 14.01 8.36
N GLY A 88 29.88 13.51 7.73
CA GLY A 88 31.25 13.63 8.24
C GLY A 88 31.78 12.40 8.97
N SER A 89 30.98 11.33 9.10
CA SER A 89 31.48 10.04 9.60
C SER A 89 32.25 9.29 8.52
N GLU A 90 33.22 8.48 8.94
CA GLU A 90 33.84 7.47 8.07
C GLU A 90 32.84 6.33 7.79
N GLU A 91 33.16 5.49 6.81
CA GLU A 91 32.36 4.32 6.42
C GLU A 91 32.77 3.08 7.24
#